data_AF-A0A1I4GGX5-F1
#
_entry.id   AF-A0A1I4GGX5-F1
#
_cell.length_a   1.000
_cell.length_b   1.000
_cell.length_c   1.000
_cell.angle_alpha   90.00
_cell.angle_beta   90.00
_cell.angle_gamma   90.00
#
_symmetry.space_group_name_H-M   'P 1'
#
loop_
_entity.id
_entity.type
_entity.pdbx_description
1 polymer ?
#
loop_
_entity_poly.entity_id
_entity_poly.type
_entity_poly.pdbx_seq_one_letter_code
_entity_poly.pdbx_strand_id
1 'polypeptide(L)'
;MTSLVYGKTYRIENGFNDWKGGFLDACGITSCCKENLYDVSTCKSFNCDQVSSSTWEIQSVNGKANGTPVLTSDSVYLINQYGEKSYLDVCGGGIYMKDVSTTAIRKKEETMIWIILAHSSGEIHEGDAVSLLNASFDLKDAYLNIDKYPPVCNENLFNVIAGYNPDYNHGSVQWRFLG
;
A
#
# COMPACT_ATOMS: atom_id res chain seq x y z
N MET A 1 4.47 2.50 22.77
CA MET A 1 4.32 2.31 21.31
C MET A 1 3.46 1.07 21.13
N THR A 2 2.50 1.12 20.21
CA THR A 2 1.57 0.00 19.96
C THR A 2 2.14 -0.84 18.83
N SER A 3 2.24 -2.15 19.02
CA SER A 3 2.73 -3.08 18.00
C SER A 3 1.84 -3.07 16.76
N LEU A 4 2.46 -3.11 15.58
CA LEU A 4 1.77 -3.46 14.36
C LEU A 4 1.52 -4.97 14.38
N VAL A 5 0.26 -5.40 14.30
CA VAL A 5 -0.13 -6.81 14.38
C VAL A 5 -0.95 -7.27 13.18
N TYR A 6 -0.80 -8.55 12.83
CA TYR A 6 -1.61 -9.21 11.80
C TYR A 6 -3.09 -9.30 12.18
N GLY A 7 -3.97 -9.27 11.18
CA GLY A 7 -5.43 -9.37 11.32
C GLY A 7 -6.10 -8.09 11.83
N LYS A 8 -5.34 -7.05 12.16
CA LYS A 8 -5.86 -5.71 12.47
C LYS A 8 -5.88 -4.86 11.19
N THR A 9 -6.83 -3.92 11.15
CA THR A 9 -6.96 -2.90 10.12
C THR A 9 -6.30 -1.59 10.52
N TYR A 10 -5.70 -0.90 9.56
CA TYR A 10 -5.02 0.36 9.74
C TYR A 10 -5.36 1.31 8.61
N ARG A 11 -5.15 2.60 8.85
CA ARG A 11 -4.91 3.57 7.78
C ARG A 11 -3.41 3.63 7.51
N ILE A 12 -3.04 3.86 6.26
CA ILE A 12 -1.65 3.86 5.82
C ILE A 12 -1.35 5.26 5.28
N GLU A 13 -0.56 6.05 5.98
CA GLU A 13 -0.28 7.44 5.63
C GLU A 13 1.09 7.56 4.96
N ASN A 14 1.15 8.34 3.88
CA ASN A 14 2.37 8.59 3.12
C ASN A 14 3.20 9.72 3.75
N GLY A 15 4.51 9.49 3.84
CA GLY A 15 5.49 10.38 4.47
C GLY A 15 5.83 11.65 3.68
N PHE A 16 5.30 11.81 2.47
CA PHE A 16 5.62 12.94 1.60
C PHE A 16 5.41 14.30 2.28
N ASN A 17 6.41 15.18 2.18
CA ASN A 17 6.36 16.56 2.71
C ASN A 17 5.89 16.63 4.17
N ASP A 18 6.55 15.88 5.05
CA ASP A 18 6.25 15.77 6.47
C ASP A 18 4.85 15.17 6.74
N TRP A 19 4.58 14.00 6.17
CA TRP A 19 3.31 13.27 6.32
C TRP A 19 2.09 13.99 5.73
N LYS A 20 2.28 14.78 4.67
CA LYS A 20 1.21 15.45 3.91
C LYS A 20 0.88 14.73 2.60
N GLY A 21 1.43 13.54 2.38
CA GLY A 21 1.13 12.70 1.23
C GLY A 21 -0.28 12.09 1.25
N GLY A 22 -0.95 12.10 2.40
CA GLY A 22 -2.31 11.56 2.55
C GLY A 22 -2.34 10.06 2.82
N PHE A 23 -3.53 9.48 2.88
CA PHE A 23 -3.78 8.08 3.22
C PHE A 23 -4.01 7.23 1.99
N LEU A 24 -3.42 6.03 1.95
CA LEU A 24 -3.64 5.03 0.90
C LEU A 24 -5.13 4.69 0.79
N ASP A 25 -5.69 4.80 -0.40
CA ASP A 25 -7.12 4.79 -0.65
C ASP A 25 -7.46 4.04 -1.94
N ALA A 26 -8.40 3.11 -1.85
CA ALA A 26 -8.94 2.39 -3.01
C ALA A 26 -10.19 3.12 -3.54
N CYS A 27 -10.21 3.46 -4.83
CA CYS A 27 -11.22 4.35 -5.36
C CYS A 27 -11.47 4.12 -6.86
N GLY A 28 -12.63 4.57 -7.34
CA GLY A 28 -13.02 4.44 -8.75
C GLY A 28 -13.01 3.00 -9.25
N ILE A 29 -13.15 2.81 -10.56
CA ILE A 29 -12.89 1.51 -11.19
C ILE A 29 -11.51 1.60 -11.82
N THR A 30 -10.70 0.58 -11.60
CA THR A 30 -9.36 0.56 -12.18
C THR A 30 -9.39 0.49 -13.71
N SER A 31 -8.50 1.26 -14.35
CA SER A 31 -8.33 1.26 -15.80
C SER A 31 -7.10 0.48 -16.29
N CYS A 32 -6.15 0.17 -15.40
CA CYS A 32 -4.91 -0.52 -15.72
C CYS A 32 -5.10 -2.03 -16.01
N CYS A 33 -6.09 -2.67 -15.35
CA CYS A 33 -6.31 -4.11 -15.42
C CYS A 33 -7.80 -4.44 -15.37
N LYS A 34 -8.34 -5.03 -16.44
CA LYS A 34 -9.78 -5.33 -16.57
C LYS A 34 -10.35 -6.28 -15.51
N GLU A 35 -9.50 -7.08 -14.87
CA GLU A 35 -9.91 -8.05 -13.84
C GLU A 35 -9.74 -7.52 -12.41
N ASN A 36 -9.07 -6.38 -12.25
CA ASN A 36 -8.88 -5.74 -10.96
C ASN A 36 -10.12 -4.85 -10.66
N LEU A 37 -10.34 -4.52 -9.39
CA LEU A 37 -11.56 -3.86 -8.93
C LEU A 37 -11.41 -2.34 -8.89
N TYR A 38 -10.51 -1.85 -8.05
CA TYR A 38 -10.41 -0.43 -7.72
C TYR A 38 -9.02 0.10 -8.06
N ASP A 39 -8.96 1.37 -8.45
CA ASP A 39 -7.69 2.09 -8.55
C ASP A 39 -7.18 2.45 -7.15
N VAL A 40 -5.89 2.81 -7.03
CA VAL A 40 -5.31 3.17 -5.73
C VAL A 40 -4.61 4.52 -5.83
N SER A 41 -4.93 5.40 -4.89
CA SER A 41 -4.36 6.74 -4.78
C SER A 41 -4.21 7.12 -3.31
N THR A 42 -3.83 8.36 -3.02
CA THR A 42 -3.84 8.89 -1.65
C THR A 42 -4.88 9.96 -1.46
N CYS A 43 -5.63 9.92 -0.36
CA CYS A 43 -6.65 10.93 -0.02
C CYS A 43 -6.22 11.84 1.14
N LYS A 44 -6.74 13.07 1.17
CA LYS A 44 -6.25 14.14 2.07
C LYS A 44 -6.65 14.00 3.53
N SER A 45 -7.77 13.36 3.83
CA SER A 45 -8.36 13.40 5.17
C SER A 45 -8.98 12.07 5.55
N PHE A 46 -9.37 11.93 6.81
CA PHE A 46 -10.05 10.72 7.29
C PHE A 46 -11.41 10.45 6.60
N ASN A 47 -11.92 11.40 5.81
CA ASN A 47 -13.21 11.37 5.11
C ASN A 47 -13.07 11.20 3.58
N CYS A 48 -12.06 10.46 3.10
CA CYS A 48 -12.11 9.89 1.74
C CYS A 48 -13.48 9.22 1.57
N ASP A 49 -14.05 9.27 0.35
CA ASP A 49 -15.47 9.07 0.05
C ASP A 49 -16.21 8.01 0.89
N GLN A 50 -15.53 6.95 1.33
CA GLN A 50 -15.96 6.08 2.41
C GLN A 50 -14.80 5.69 3.34
N VAL A 51 -15.01 5.64 4.66
CA VAL A 51 -13.96 5.22 5.63
C VAL A 51 -13.30 3.88 5.29
N SER A 52 -14.05 2.95 4.71
CA SER A 52 -13.56 1.64 4.28
C SER A 52 -12.57 1.69 3.11
N SER A 53 -12.62 2.71 2.24
CA SER A 53 -11.69 2.88 1.10
C SER A 53 -10.25 3.13 1.52
N SER A 54 -10.06 3.75 2.67
CA SER A 54 -8.75 4.04 3.24
C SER A 54 -8.36 3.12 4.41
N THR A 55 -9.09 2.02 4.59
CA THR A 55 -8.87 1.03 5.65
C THR A 55 -8.30 -0.27 5.08
N TRP A 56 -7.18 -0.72 5.64
CA TRP A 56 -6.41 -1.86 5.14
C TRP A 56 -6.08 -2.85 6.24
N GLU A 57 -6.44 -4.12 6.05
CA GLU A 57 -6.06 -5.23 6.93
C GLU A 57 -4.70 -5.80 6.53
N ILE A 58 -3.83 -6.07 7.51
CA ILE A 58 -2.56 -6.75 7.28
C ILE A 58 -2.75 -8.25 7.50
N GLN A 59 -2.55 -9.06 6.46
CA GLN A 59 -2.52 -10.52 6.59
C GLN A 59 -1.13 -11.07 6.32
N SER A 60 -0.79 -12.15 7.03
CA SER A 60 0.47 -12.84 6.84
C SER A 60 0.42 -13.71 5.59
N VAL A 61 1.44 -13.60 4.73
CA VAL A 61 1.61 -14.52 3.61
C VAL A 61 1.97 -15.93 4.11
N ASN A 62 2.73 -16.00 5.20
CA ASN A 62 3.26 -17.24 5.76
C ASN A 62 2.35 -17.86 6.85
N GLY A 63 1.11 -17.36 6.98
CA GLY A 63 0.13 -17.93 7.92
C GLY A 63 0.39 -17.62 9.40
N LYS A 64 1.12 -16.55 9.73
CA LYS A 64 1.20 -16.07 11.12
C LYS A 64 -0.20 -15.69 11.63
N ALA A 65 -0.47 -16.01 12.89
CA ALA A 65 -1.79 -15.82 13.50
C ALA A 65 -2.13 -14.34 13.73
N ASN A 66 -3.42 -14.01 13.73
CA ASN A 66 -3.91 -12.68 14.09
C ASN A 66 -3.44 -12.28 15.49
N GLY A 67 -3.07 -11.01 15.67
CA GLY A 67 -2.47 -10.49 16.89
C GLY A 67 -0.96 -10.73 17.02
N THR A 68 -0.34 -11.52 16.13
CA THR A 68 1.11 -11.66 16.09
C THR A 68 1.75 -10.36 15.60
N PRO A 69 2.84 -9.88 16.23
CA PRO A 69 3.56 -8.71 15.74
C PRO A 69 4.14 -8.90 14.34
N VAL A 70 4.08 -7.83 13.55
CA VAL A 70 4.71 -7.73 12.23
C VAL A 70 6.17 -7.34 12.43
N LEU A 71 7.08 -8.06 11.76
CA LEU A 71 8.51 -7.78 11.80
C LEU A 71 8.97 -7.15 10.49
N THR A 72 10.05 -6.38 10.53
CA THR A 72 10.74 -5.94 9.32
C THR A 72 11.14 -7.15 8.47
N SER A 73 11.05 -6.99 7.15
CA SER A 73 11.22 -8.04 6.13
C SER A 73 10.11 -9.10 6.06
N ASP A 74 9.00 -8.96 6.80
CA ASP A 74 7.86 -9.85 6.62
C ASP A 74 7.16 -9.63 5.26
N SER A 75 6.78 -10.74 4.62
CA SER A 75 5.86 -10.74 3.48
C SER A 75 4.41 -10.63 3.97
N VAL A 76 3.70 -9.61 3.49
CA VAL A 76 2.34 -9.29 3.89
C VAL A 76 1.42 -9.13 2.69
N TYR A 77 0.15 -9.43 2.90
CA TYR A 77 -0.95 -8.95 2.08
C TYR A 77 -1.55 -7.71 2.74
N LEU A 78 -1.82 -6.67 1.96
CA LEU A 78 -2.61 -5.52 2.36
C LEU A 78 -3.99 -5.65 1.73
N ILE A 79 -5.04 -5.77 2.54
CA ILE A 79 -6.39 -6.06 2.07
C ILE A 79 -7.27 -4.86 2.34
N ASN A 80 -7.70 -4.19 1.28
CA ASN A 80 -8.63 -3.08 1.36
C ASN A 80 -10.00 -3.55 1.85
N GLN A 81 -10.66 -2.73 2.66
CA GLN A 81 -11.96 -3.07 3.25
C GLN A 81 -13.16 -2.43 2.51
N TYR A 82 -12.93 -1.75 1.39
CA TYR A 82 -13.97 -1.13 0.56
C TYR A 82 -14.75 -2.16 -0.25
N GLY A 83 -16.08 -2.07 -0.21
CA GLY A 83 -16.95 -2.94 -0.98
C GLY A 83 -16.59 -4.42 -0.79
N GLU A 84 -16.18 -5.07 -1.88
CA GLU A 84 -15.56 -6.39 -1.83
C GLU A 84 -14.09 -6.31 -1.41
N LYS A 85 -13.74 -7.02 -0.33
CA LYS A 85 -12.36 -7.08 0.16
C LYS A 85 -11.40 -7.49 -0.94
N SER A 86 -10.32 -6.72 -1.11
CA SER A 86 -9.40 -6.90 -2.23
C SER A 86 -7.95 -6.62 -1.84
N TYR A 87 -7.02 -7.34 -2.45
CA TYR A 87 -5.58 -7.26 -2.19
C TYR A 87 -4.98 -6.07 -2.93
N LEU A 88 -4.09 -5.32 -2.28
CA LEU A 88 -3.22 -4.34 -2.94
C LEU A 88 -2.32 -5.07 -3.94
N ASP A 89 -2.43 -4.70 -5.21
CA ASP A 89 -1.80 -5.40 -6.33
C ASP A 89 -1.15 -4.41 -7.28
N VAL A 90 -0.17 -4.91 -8.01
CA VAL A 90 0.49 -4.16 -9.07
C VAL A 90 -0.10 -4.57 -10.42
N CYS A 91 -0.45 -3.57 -11.23
CA CYS A 91 -1.10 -3.76 -12.52
C CYS A 91 -0.48 -2.87 -13.61
N GLY A 92 -0.60 -3.30 -14.87
CA GLY A 92 -0.39 -2.42 -16.02
C GLY A 92 0.95 -1.68 -16.04
N GLY A 93 0.93 -0.39 -16.39
CA GLY A 93 2.08 0.53 -16.34
C GLY A 93 3.27 0.24 -17.28
N GLY A 94 4.24 1.14 -17.21
CA GLY A 94 5.49 1.09 -17.97
C GLY A 94 6.47 0.02 -17.48
N ILE A 95 7.68 0.01 -18.04
CA ILE A 95 8.71 -0.99 -17.72
C ILE A 95 9.32 -0.74 -16.32
N TYR A 96 9.37 0.51 -15.88
CA TYR A 96 10.03 0.92 -14.62
C TYR A 96 9.07 1.38 -13.52
N MET A 97 7.83 1.69 -13.88
CA MET A 97 6.79 2.19 -12.99
C MET A 97 5.49 1.50 -13.35
N LYS A 98 4.86 0.90 -12.35
CA LYS A 98 3.62 0.16 -12.48
C LYS A 98 2.50 0.85 -11.73
N ASP A 99 1.30 0.77 -12.27
CA ASP A 99 0.12 1.25 -11.58
C ASP A 99 -0.20 0.29 -10.42
N VAL A 100 -0.87 0.83 -9.40
CA VAL A 100 -1.31 0.05 -8.24
C VAL A 100 -2.82 0.07 -8.19
N SER A 101 -3.40 -1.09 -7.91
CA SER A 101 -4.84 -1.30 -7.89
C SER A 101 -5.19 -2.30 -6.81
N THR A 102 -6.46 -2.67 -6.70
CA THR A 102 -6.89 -3.79 -5.87
C THR A 102 -7.49 -4.93 -6.70
N THR A 103 -7.32 -6.18 -6.24
CA THR A 103 -7.93 -7.36 -6.87
C THR A 103 -8.60 -8.25 -5.82
N ALA A 104 -9.80 -8.76 -6.08
CA ALA A 104 -10.40 -9.82 -5.24
C ALA A 104 -9.83 -11.22 -5.55
N ILE A 105 -9.18 -11.37 -6.70
CA ILE A 105 -8.66 -12.63 -7.19
C ILE A 105 -7.23 -12.81 -6.68
N ARG A 106 -6.98 -13.89 -5.93
CA ARG A 106 -5.62 -14.33 -5.64
C ARG A 106 -4.96 -14.81 -6.93
N LYS A 107 -4.04 -14.01 -7.45
CA LYS A 107 -3.14 -14.38 -8.55
C LYS A 107 -2.09 -15.37 -8.07
N LYS A 108 -1.56 -16.17 -9.00
CA LYS A 108 -0.40 -17.04 -8.75
C LYS A 108 0.92 -16.25 -8.65
N GLU A 109 0.91 -15.03 -9.18
CA GLU A 109 2.04 -14.13 -9.21
C GLU A 109 2.21 -13.40 -7.87
N GLU A 110 3.44 -13.04 -7.55
CA GLU A 110 3.81 -12.39 -6.28
C GLU A 110 3.50 -10.87 -6.28
N THR A 111 2.73 -10.38 -7.25
CA THR A 111 2.40 -8.95 -7.42
C THR A 111 1.53 -8.37 -6.30
N MET A 112 0.82 -9.22 -5.56
CA MET A 112 0.02 -8.83 -4.39
C MET A 112 0.80 -8.91 -3.07
N ILE A 113 2.04 -9.42 -3.10
CA ILE A 113 2.86 -9.63 -1.91
C ILE A 113 3.78 -8.42 -1.74
N TRP A 114 3.73 -7.85 -0.54
CA TRP A 114 4.55 -6.71 -0.16
C TRP A 114 5.47 -7.09 0.99
N ILE A 115 6.74 -6.75 0.89
CA ILE A 115 7.72 -6.89 1.94
C ILE A 115 7.75 -5.57 2.71
N ILE A 116 7.39 -5.59 3.99
CA ILE A 116 7.41 -4.41 4.85
C ILE A 116 8.81 -4.20 5.43
N LEU A 117 9.39 -3.02 5.23
CA LEU A 117 10.78 -2.72 5.59
C LEU A 117 10.82 -1.50 6.50
N ALA A 118 11.14 -1.71 7.78
CA ALA A 118 11.42 -0.64 8.73
C ALA A 118 12.92 -0.31 8.77
N HIS A 119 13.27 0.91 9.16
CA HIS A 119 14.67 1.31 9.42
C HIS A 119 15.29 0.54 10.59
N SER A 120 14.48 0.17 11.59
CA SER A 120 14.90 -0.62 12.74
C SER A 120 14.81 -2.12 12.45
N SER A 121 15.70 -2.89 13.06
CA SER A 121 15.58 -4.34 13.10
C SER A 121 14.48 -4.78 14.06
N GLY A 122 13.71 -5.80 13.68
CA GLY A 122 12.75 -6.47 14.58
C GLY A 122 11.31 -6.01 14.38
N GLU A 123 10.59 -5.86 15.49
CA GLU A 123 9.16 -5.56 15.53
C GLU A 123 8.86 -4.12 15.08
N ILE A 124 7.82 -3.99 14.26
CA ILE A 124 7.32 -2.71 13.75
C ILE A 124 6.18 -2.24 14.65
N HIS A 125 6.18 -0.96 15.01
CA HIS A 125 5.12 -0.33 15.78
C HIS A 125 4.29 0.62 14.91
N GLU A 126 3.05 0.85 15.31
CA GLU A 126 2.22 1.90 14.72
C GLU A 126 2.93 3.25 14.76
N GLY A 127 2.88 3.98 13.66
CA GLY A 127 3.59 5.25 13.48
C GLY A 127 5.04 5.15 13.02
N ASP A 128 5.67 3.96 13.06
CA ASP A 128 7.02 3.76 12.51
C ASP A 128 7.02 4.00 10.99
N ALA A 129 8.07 4.66 10.51
CA ALA A 129 8.28 4.85 9.09
C ALA A 129 8.79 3.54 8.45
N VAL A 130 8.06 3.07 7.45
CA VAL A 130 8.37 1.85 6.70
C VAL A 130 8.34 2.11 5.19
N SER A 131 8.97 1.23 4.43
CA SER A 131 8.80 1.11 2.98
C SER A 131 8.10 -0.21 2.66
N LEU A 132 7.35 -0.25 1.56
CA LEU A 132 6.70 -1.45 1.07
C LEU A 132 7.31 -1.82 -0.28
N LEU A 133 8.05 -2.91 -0.33
CA LEU A 133 8.68 -3.42 -1.54
C LEU A 133 7.80 -4.52 -2.15
N ASN A 134 7.45 -4.43 -3.42
CA ASN A 134 6.73 -5.50 -4.09
C ASN A 134 7.64 -6.73 -4.24
N ALA A 135 7.12 -7.93 -3.96
CA ALA A 135 7.91 -9.16 -4.00
C ALA A 135 8.09 -9.73 -5.43
N SER A 136 7.32 -9.26 -6.41
CA SER A 136 7.40 -9.77 -7.78
C SER A 136 8.81 -9.68 -8.36
N PHE A 137 9.34 -10.82 -8.80
CA PHE A 137 10.65 -10.90 -9.46
C PHE A 137 10.76 -10.04 -10.72
N ASP A 138 9.64 -9.84 -11.43
CA ASP A 138 9.60 -9.02 -12.64
C ASP A 138 9.72 -7.52 -12.35
N LEU A 139 9.53 -7.12 -11.09
CA LEU A 139 9.51 -5.74 -10.63
C LEU A 139 10.72 -5.47 -9.73
N LYS A 140 11.89 -5.27 -10.34
CA LYS A 140 13.12 -4.96 -9.59
C LYS A 140 12.97 -3.64 -8.83
N ASP A 141 13.20 -3.69 -7.52
CA ASP A 141 13.23 -2.54 -6.61
C ASP A 141 11.96 -1.67 -6.68
N ALA A 142 10.79 -2.31 -6.85
CA ALA A 142 9.52 -1.62 -6.98
C ALA A 142 8.88 -1.32 -5.61
N TYR A 143 9.17 -0.13 -5.09
CA TYR A 143 8.57 0.35 -3.84
C TYR A 143 7.21 1.00 -4.09
N LEU A 144 6.27 0.79 -3.16
CA LEU A 144 5.02 1.54 -3.13
C LEU A 144 5.34 3.01 -2.88
N ASN A 145 4.88 3.86 -3.79
CA ASN A 145 5.23 5.27 -3.81
C ASN A 145 4.08 6.10 -4.36
N ILE A 146 4.08 7.39 -4.05
CA ILE A 146 3.21 8.36 -4.73
C ILE A 146 3.91 8.96 -5.96
N ASP A 147 3.14 9.25 -7.01
CA ASP A 147 3.62 9.94 -8.21
C ASP A 147 3.07 11.38 -8.31
N LYS A 148 3.74 12.22 -9.10
CA LYS A 148 3.39 13.59 -9.43
C LYS A 148 2.21 13.68 -10.42
N TYR A 149 1.78 12.57 -11.01
CA TYR A 149 0.61 12.54 -11.89
C TYR A 149 -0.69 12.67 -11.10
N PRO A 150 -1.70 13.35 -11.66
CA PRO A 150 -3.00 13.48 -11.03
C PRO A 150 -3.60 12.08 -10.76
N PRO A 151 -4.23 11.86 -9.60
CA PRO A 151 -4.90 10.61 -9.32
C PRO A 151 -6.09 10.40 -10.25
N VAL A 152 -6.41 9.14 -10.51
CA VAL A 152 -7.59 8.74 -11.29
C VAL A 152 -8.89 9.17 -10.58
N CYS A 153 -8.87 9.19 -9.25
CA CYS A 153 -10.00 9.56 -8.42
C CYS A 153 -9.97 11.06 -8.14
N ASN A 154 -11.04 11.75 -8.53
CA ASN A 154 -11.19 13.19 -8.30
C ASN A 154 -11.07 13.49 -6.79
N GLU A 155 -10.46 14.63 -6.46
CA GLU A 155 -10.23 15.11 -5.08
C GLU A 155 -9.17 14.36 -4.25
N ASN A 156 -8.66 13.22 -4.74
CA ASN A 156 -7.47 12.59 -4.17
C ASN A 156 -6.21 13.42 -4.49
N LEU A 157 -5.17 13.22 -3.68
CA LEU A 157 -3.94 14.03 -3.70
C LEU A 157 -2.94 13.55 -4.75
N PHE A 158 -2.61 12.26 -4.74
CA PHE A 158 -1.54 11.70 -5.56
C PHE A 158 -1.94 10.33 -6.07
N ASN A 159 -1.50 10.00 -7.28
CA ASN A 159 -1.57 8.64 -7.78
C ASN A 159 -0.59 7.74 -7.02
N VAL A 160 -0.90 6.45 -6.87
CA VAL A 160 -0.01 5.47 -6.22
C VAL A 160 0.52 4.49 -7.26
N ILE A 161 1.83 4.28 -7.21
CA ILE A 161 2.58 3.44 -8.15
C ILE A 161 3.52 2.49 -7.39
N ALA A 162 3.99 1.47 -8.09
CA ALA A 162 5.09 0.62 -7.67
C ALA A 162 6.27 0.78 -8.64
N GLY A 163 7.42 1.19 -8.13
CA GLY A 163 8.59 1.37 -8.99
C GLY A 163 9.80 1.94 -8.27
N TYR A 164 10.92 1.99 -8.99
CA TYR A 164 12.11 2.69 -8.53
C TYR A 164 11.90 4.19 -8.72
N ASN A 165 11.97 4.96 -7.62
CA ASN A 165 11.93 6.41 -7.69
C ASN A 165 13.26 7.01 -7.19
N PRO A 166 14.12 7.55 -8.07
CA PRO A 166 15.38 8.16 -7.65
C PRO A 166 15.18 9.43 -6.79
N ASP A 167 13.99 10.04 -6.80
CA ASP A 167 13.62 11.21 -6.01
C ASP A 167 13.11 10.84 -4.59
N TYR A 168 13.71 9.85 -3.91
CA TYR A 168 13.40 9.47 -2.51
C TYR A 168 13.46 10.65 -1.50
N ASN A 169 13.97 11.81 -1.92
CA ASN A 169 14.33 12.98 -1.13
C ASN A 169 13.20 13.66 -0.35
N HIS A 170 11.96 13.18 -0.43
CA HIS A 170 10.83 13.80 0.29
C HIS A 170 9.91 12.82 1.00
N GLY A 171 10.31 11.55 1.22
CA GLY A 171 9.51 10.59 1.99
C GLY A 171 8.34 9.97 1.22
N SER A 172 8.34 10.07 -0.12
CA SER A 172 7.25 9.57 -0.97
C SER A 172 7.09 8.04 -0.93
N VAL A 173 8.16 7.30 -0.59
CA VAL A 173 8.13 5.84 -0.38
C VAL A 173 7.99 5.45 1.09
N GLN A 174 7.97 6.43 1.98
CA GLN A 174 7.81 6.19 3.40
C GLN A 174 6.31 6.17 3.70
N TRP A 175 5.92 5.18 4.49
CA TRP A 175 4.55 4.99 4.93
C TRP A 175 4.55 4.74 6.43
N ARG A 176 3.43 5.01 7.09
CA ARG A 176 3.20 4.57 8.46
C ARG A 176 1.80 4.03 8.61
N PHE A 177 1.67 3.00 9.43
CA PHE A 177 0.40 2.38 9.77
C PHE A 177 -0.14 3.02 11.05
N LEU A 178 -1.41 3.43 11.00
CA LEU A 178 -2.11 4.12 12.09
C LEU A 178 -3.40 3.37 12.37
N GLY A 179 -3.53 2.84 13.59
CA GLY A 179 -4.63 1.97 13.98
C GLY A 179 -5.63 2.58 14.94
#